data_AF-A0A1J9SEU4-F1
#
_entry.id   AF-A0A1J9SEU4-F1
#
_cell.length_a   1.000
_cell.length_b   1.000
_cell.length_c   1.000
_cell.angle_alpha   90.00
_cell.angle_beta   90.00
_cell.angle_gamma   90.00
#
_symmetry.space_group_name_H-M   'P 1'
#
loop_
_entity.id
_entity.type
_entity.pdbx_description
1 polymer ?
#
loop_
_entity_poly.entity_id
_entity_poly.type
_entity_poly.pdbx_seq_one_letter_code
_entity_poly.pdbx_strand_id
1 'polypeptide(L)'
;MAGFVPAQLYGGAITVELPSVFGDVSLIREVPDTQEVWLDRDGFTSVIFDLTERVDESQASSDEEALKYHLQDMVDDSNDATHCWQTSAAVLARMPNVPAYALVATQHPAAGPGGRKPQADFTALLLVLIRLVEQKTDIIITVNVPHVPGEYPKEEVDFAAAKQGPLVDAAATIKQRILETFEIKDFGLFVSE
;
A
#
# COMPACT_ATOMS: atom_id res chain seq x y z
N MET A 1 -6.32 21.23 6.51
CA MET A 1 -5.59 20.18 5.78
C MET A 1 -4.58 19.60 6.76
N ALA A 2 -4.61 18.29 6.99
CA ALA A 2 -3.54 17.64 7.75
C ALA A 2 -2.22 17.89 7.00
N GLY A 3 -1.19 18.33 7.71
CA GLY A 3 0.14 18.45 7.14
C GLY A 3 0.76 17.08 6.94
N PHE A 4 1.77 16.98 6.10
CA PHE A 4 2.63 15.81 6.06
C PHE A 4 3.84 16.03 6.98
N VAL A 5 4.25 15.00 7.69
CA VAL A 5 5.39 15.02 8.61
C VAL A 5 6.36 13.90 8.26
N PRO A 6 7.68 14.10 8.46
CA PRO A 6 8.66 13.04 8.27
C PRO A 6 8.40 11.86 9.19
N ALA A 7 8.49 10.66 8.64
CA ALA A 7 8.48 9.37 9.31
C ALA A 7 9.79 8.63 9.01
N GLN A 8 10.31 7.94 10.03
CA GLN A 8 11.47 7.07 9.94
C GLN A 8 10.97 5.63 9.97
N LEU A 9 11.39 4.85 8.99
CA LEU A 9 11.06 3.43 8.83
C LEU A 9 12.33 2.61 9.06
N TYR A 10 12.20 1.42 9.65
CA TYR A 10 13.29 0.46 9.89
C TYR A 10 14.48 1.11 10.60
N GLY A 11 14.22 1.74 11.75
CA GLY A 11 15.24 2.44 12.53
C GLY A 11 15.84 3.68 11.83
N GLY A 12 15.17 4.21 10.81
CA GLY A 12 15.61 5.39 10.05
C GLY A 12 16.44 5.08 8.81
N ALA A 13 16.61 3.79 8.46
CA ALA A 13 17.23 3.39 7.21
C ALA A 13 16.42 3.84 5.97
N ILE A 14 15.11 4.01 6.13
CA ILE A 14 14.22 4.58 5.13
C ILE A 14 13.49 5.79 5.73
N THR A 15 13.31 6.83 4.92
CA THR A 15 12.52 8.02 5.29
C THR A 15 11.41 8.27 4.29
N VAL A 16 10.27 8.76 4.77
CA VAL A 16 9.10 9.12 3.96
C VAL A 16 8.33 10.22 4.70
N GLU A 17 7.41 10.91 4.03
CA GLU A 17 6.44 11.76 4.71
C GLU A 17 5.04 11.17 4.67
N LEU A 18 4.36 11.17 5.82
CA LEU A 18 2.99 10.67 5.99
C LEU A 18 2.10 11.75 6.61
N PRO A 19 0.76 11.67 6.47
CA PRO A 19 -0.13 12.64 7.10
C PRO A 19 0.08 12.69 8.61
N SER A 20 0.05 13.88 9.20
CA SER A 20 0.33 14.11 10.63
C SER A 20 -0.64 13.42 11.58
N VAL A 21 -1.80 12.98 11.07
CA VAL A 21 -2.82 12.24 11.82
C VAL A 21 -2.51 10.75 11.89
N PHE A 22 -1.57 10.23 11.11
CA PHE A 22 -1.21 8.82 11.14
C PHE A 22 -0.35 8.52 12.38
N GLY A 23 -0.65 7.40 13.03
CA GLY A 23 0.14 6.85 14.13
C GLY A 23 0.83 5.57 13.73
N ASP A 24 2.06 5.41 14.18
CA ASP A 24 2.80 4.16 14.13
C ASP A 24 2.14 3.10 15.04
N VAL A 25 1.82 1.96 14.45
CA VAL A 25 1.16 0.84 15.12
C VAL A 25 2.12 0.02 15.98
N SER A 26 3.43 0.06 15.72
CA SER A 26 4.46 -0.64 16.51
C SER A 26 4.47 -0.20 17.98
N LEU A 27 4.04 1.03 18.25
CA LEU A 27 3.95 1.63 19.59
C LEU A 27 2.89 0.98 20.48
N ILE A 28 1.92 0.27 19.89
CA ILE A 28 0.79 -0.31 20.61
C ILE A 28 0.72 -1.83 20.50
N ARG A 29 1.35 -2.43 19.49
CA ARG A 29 1.45 -3.88 19.30
C ARG A 29 2.67 -4.21 18.46
N GLU A 30 3.14 -5.45 18.57
CA GLU A 30 4.17 -5.97 17.69
C GLU A 30 3.66 -6.03 16.23
N VAL A 31 4.53 -5.66 15.31
CA VAL A 31 4.39 -5.79 13.86
C VAL A 31 5.57 -6.65 13.37
N PRO A 32 5.43 -7.40 12.27
CA PRO A 32 6.55 -8.15 11.70
C PRO A 32 7.76 -7.25 11.44
N ASP A 33 8.98 -7.77 11.62
CA ASP A 33 10.21 -6.98 11.48
C ASP A 33 10.40 -6.38 10.07
N THR A 34 9.84 -7.02 9.04
CA THR A 34 9.86 -6.54 7.66
C THR A 34 8.79 -5.48 7.38
N GLN A 35 7.87 -5.25 8.32
CA GLN A 35 6.71 -4.39 8.14
C GLN A 35 6.74 -3.14 9.02
N GLU A 36 6.34 -2.03 8.42
CA GLU A 36 6.01 -0.79 9.13
C GLU A 36 4.56 -0.42 8.86
N VAL A 37 3.76 -0.29 9.91
CA VAL A 37 2.31 -0.12 9.79
C VAL A 37 1.90 1.21 10.41
N TRP A 38 1.26 2.05 9.61
CA TRP A 38 0.74 3.35 10.02
C TRP A 38 -0.77 3.41 9.83
N LEU A 39 -1.49 3.92 10.83
CA LEU A 39 -2.95 3.99 10.82
C LEU A 39 -3.42 5.43 11.00
N ASP A 40 -4.41 5.86 10.22
CA ASP A 40 -5.14 7.09 10.44
C ASP A 40 -5.87 7.03 11.80
N ARG A 41 -5.57 7.95 12.70
CA ARG A 41 -6.19 7.99 14.04
C ARG A 41 -7.64 8.44 14.00
N ASP A 42 -8.03 9.17 12.96
CA ASP A 42 -9.36 9.76 12.81
C ASP A 42 -10.22 9.01 11.78
N GLY A 43 -9.67 7.96 11.16
CA GLY A 43 -10.31 7.21 10.08
C GLY A 43 -9.98 5.72 10.09
N PHE A 44 -10.15 5.08 8.93
CA PHE A 44 -9.89 3.64 8.74
C PHE A 44 -8.72 3.37 7.77
N THR A 45 -8.13 4.41 7.20
CA THR A 45 -7.05 4.29 6.23
C THR A 45 -5.77 3.84 6.91
N SER A 46 -5.05 2.89 6.31
CA SER A 46 -3.72 2.49 6.76
C SER A 46 -2.71 2.55 5.64
N VAL A 47 -1.44 2.77 5.98
CA VAL A 47 -0.29 2.61 5.08
C VAL A 47 0.60 1.53 5.66
N ILE A 48 0.91 0.52 4.85
CA ILE A 48 1.83 -0.56 5.20
C ILE A 48 3.02 -0.47 4.26
N PHE A 49 4.23 -0.53 4.82
CA PHE A 49 5.47 -0.75 4.07
C PHE A 49 5.95 -2.16 4.43
N ASP A 50 6.27 -2.97 3.43
CA ASP A 50 6.77 -4.34 3.63
C ASP A 50 8.00 -4.57 2.76
N LEU A 51 9.03 -5.20 3.35
CA LEU A 51 10.24 -5.63 2.66
C LEU A 51 10.10 -7.10 2.33
N THR A 52 10.03 -7.44 1.04
CA THR A 52 9.87 -8.81 0.57
C THR A 52 11.03 -9.25 -0.31
N GLU A 53 11.20 -10.56 -0.46
CA GLU A 53 12.12 -11.09 -1.46
C GLU A 53 11.66 -10.65 -2.86
N ARG A 54 12.62 -10.28 -3.70
CA ARG A 54 12.30 -9.86 -5.05
C ARG A 54 11.76 -11.04 -5.86
N VAL A 55 10.60 -10.83 -6.46
CA VAL A 55 9.99 -11.81 -7.37
C VAL A 55 10.89 -12.04 -8.57
N ASP A 56 11.27 -13.29 -8.80
CA ASP A 56 12.19 -13.68 -9.87
C ASP A 56 11.45 -14.03 -11.18
N GLU A 57 12.22 -14.31 -12.23
CA GLU A 57 11.68 -14.61 -13.57
C GLU A 57 10.88 -15.94 -13.62
N SER A 58 11.06 -16.82 -12.63
CA SER A 58 10.27 -18.06 -12.52
C SER A 58 8.86 -17.81 -11.98
N GLN A 59 8.70 -16.75 -11.19
CA GLN A 59 7.43 -16.33 -10.60
C GLN A 59 6.70 -15.29 -11.47
N ALA A 60 7.43 -14.37 -12.12
CA ALA A 60 6.85 -13.34 -12.98
C ALA A 60 7.75 -13.00 -14.17
N SER A 61 7.18 -13.01 -15.38
CA SER A 61 7.93 -12.74 -16.62
C SER A 61 8.08 -11.25 -16.95
N SER A 62 7.45 -10.38 -16.17
CA SER A 62 7.53 -8.91 -16.32
C SER A 62 7.34 -8.20 -14.98
N ASP A 63 7.69 -6.91 -14.91
CA ASP A 63 7.46 -6.09 -13.72
C ASP A 63 5.96 -5.92 -13.40
N GLU A 64 5.09 -5.87 -14.42
CA GLU A 64 3.64 -5.81 -14.21
C GLU A 64 3.11 -7.13 -13.62
N GLU A 65 3.64 -8.26 -14.07
CA GLU A 65 3.31 -9.57 -13.47
C GLU A 65 3.84 -9.68 -12.05
N ALA A 66 5.02 -9.14 -11.74
CA ALA A 66 5.54 -9.10 -10.37
C ALA A 66 4.64 -8.26 -9.46
N LEU A 67 4.16 -7.12 -9.94
CA LEU A 67 3.19 -6.28 -9.22
C LEU A 67 1.88 -7.04 -8.93
N LYS A 68 1.36 -7.79 -9.90
CA LYS A 68 0.15 -8.62 -9.73
C LYS A 68 0.41 -9.84 -8.84
N TYR A 69 1.61 -10.41 -8.88
CA TYR A 69 2.03 -11.49 -8.00
C TYR A 69 1.97 -11.06 -6.53
N HIS A 70 2.54 -9.89 -6.20
CA HIS A 70 2.46 -9.32 -4.85
C HIS A 70 1.02 -9.01 -4.44
N LEU A 71 0.18 -8.49 -5.34
CA LEU A 71 -1.24 -8.32 -5.05
C LEU A 71 -1.92 -9.66 -4.73
N GLN A 72 -1.63 -10.71 -5.52
CA GLN A 72 -2.21 -12.04 -5.29
C GLN A 72 -1.76 -12.61 -3.95
N ASP A 73 -0.47 -12.58 -3.64
CA ASP A 73 0.09 -13.07 -2.37
C ASP A 73 -0.57 -12.40 -1.15
N MET A 74 -0.80 -11.08 -1.22
CA MET A 74 -1.49 -10.34 -0.17
C MET A 74 -2.96 -10.76 0.06
N VAL A 75 -3.64 -11.28 -0.98
CA VAL A 75 -5.07 -11.63 -0.90
C VAL A 75 -5.36 -13.13 -0.93
N ASP A 76 -4.36 -13.98 -1.20
CA ASP A 76 -4.53 -15.41 -1.47
C ASP A 76 -5.12 -16.18 -0.28
N ASP A 77 -4.78 -15.76 0.94
CA ASP A 77 -5.29 -16.35 2.18
C ASP A 77 -6.74 -15.93 2.53
N SER A 78 -7.35 -15.06 1.71
CA SER A 78 -8.73 -14.60 1.90
C SER A 78 -9.69 -15.26 0.92
N ASN A 79 -10.94 -15.50 1.34
CA ASN A 79 -12.02 -15.85 0.42
C ASN A 79 -12.60 -14.63 -0.31
N ASP A 80 -11.92 -13.48 -0.22
CA ASP A 80 -12.44 -12.19 -0.66
C ASP A 80 -12.28 -12.05 -2.18
N ALA A 81 -13.28 -11.44 -2.82
CA ALA A 81 -13.22 -11.19 -4.25
C ALA A 81 -12.33 -9.97 -4.53
N THR A 82 -11.25 -10.17 -5.27
CA THR A 82 -10.29 -9.10 -5.60
C THR A 82 -10.41 -8.70 -7.08
N HIS A 83 -10.48 -7.40 -7.34
CA HIS A 83 -10.54 -6.83 -8.69
C HIS A 83 -9.41 -5.82 -8.88
N CYS A 84 -8.52 -6.05 -9.83
CA CYS A 84 -7.50 -5.09 -10.26
C CYS A 84 -8.07 -4.18 -11.36
N TRP A 85 -8.03 -2.86 -11.13
CA TRP A 85 -8.65 -1.88 -12.02
C TRP A 85 -7.64 -1.16 -12.92
N GLN A 86 -6.45 -0.88 -12.40
CA GLN A 86 -5.43 -0.13 -13.11
C GLN A 86 -4.04 -0.56 -12.68
N THR A 87 -3.12 -0.63 -13.63
CA THR A 87 -1.67 -0.73 -13.43
C THR A 87 -0.98 0.45 -14.12
N SER A 88 0.14 0.90 -13.57
CA SER A 88 0.91 2.04 -14.11
C SER A 88 2.36 2.00 -13.65
N ALA A 89 3.26 2.60 -14.42
CA ALA A 89 4.59 2.93 -13.94
C ALA A 89 4.51 4.05 -12.89
N ALA A 90 5.40 4.02 -11.91
CA ALA A 90 5.55 5.05 -10.88
C ALA A 90 6.99 5.57 -10.89
N VAL A 91 7.19 6.79 -10.37
CA VAL A 91 8.52 7.41 -10.27
C VAL A 91 8.72 7.89 -8.85
N LEU A 92 9.82 7.45 -8.24
CA LEU A 92 10.27 7.96 -6.95
C LEU A 92 11.08 9.23 -7.18
N ALA A 93 10.60 10.38 -6.71
CA ALA A 93 11.22 11.67 -7.04
C ALA A 93 12.68 11.77 -6.53
N ARG A 94 12.99 11.13 -5.40
CA ARG A 94 14.32 11.11 -4.80
C ARG A 94 15.20 9.96 -5.28
N MET A 95 14.62 8.98 -5.98
CA MET A 95 15.31 7.78 -6.47
C MET A 95 14.82 7.42 -7.90
N PRO A 96 14.96 8.33 -8.88
CA PRO A 96 14.32 8.20 -10.19
C PRO A 96 14.82 7.04 -11.05
N ASN A 97 15.96 6.45 -10.70
CA ASN A 97 16.55 5.30 -11.41
C ASN A 97 16.07 3.95 -10.85
N VAL A 98 15.36 3.94 -9.71
CA VAL A 98 14.83 2.71 -9.12
C VAL A 98 13.47 2.40 -9.77
N PRO A 99 13.30 1.21 -10.40
CA PRO A 99 12.03 0.85 -11.01
C PRO A 99 10.90 0.81 -9.97
N ALA A 100 9.79 1.47 -10.29
CA ALA A 100 8.60 1.45 -9.46
C ALA A 100 7.33 1.36 -10.29
N TYR A 101 6.32 0.69 -9.73
CA TYR A 101 5.04 0.43 -10.38
C TYR A 101 3.92 0.60 -9.37
N ALA A 102 2.72 0.92 -9.83
CA ALA A 102 1.57 1.09 -8.96
C ALA A 102 0.33 0.42 -9.57
N LEU A 103 -0.52 -0.13 -8.71
CA LEU A 103 -1.86 -0.58 -9.08
C LEU A 103 -2.94 -0.06 -8.14
N VAL A 104 -4.17 -0.09 -8.63
CA VAL A 104 -5.37 0.12 -7.84
C VAL A 104 -6.23 -1.13 -7.94
N ALA A 105 -6.59 -1.69 -6.79
CA ALA A 105 -7.48 -2.84 -6.69
C ALA A 105 -8.57 -2.61 -5.65
N THR A 106 -9.62 -3.41 -5.69
CA THR A 106 -10.61 -3.50 -4.61
C THR A 106 -10.70 -4.94 -4.12
N GLN A 107 -10.76 -5.11 -2.81
CA GLN A 107 -11.01 -6.40 -2.16
C GLN A 107 -12.39 -6.34 -1.51
N HIS A 108 -13.26 -7.27 -1.88
CA HIS A 108 -14.64 -7.37 -1.41
C HIS A 108 -14.75 -8.57 -0.48
N PRO A 109 -15.08 -8.35 0.80
CA PRO A 109 -15.17 -9.44 1.74
C PRO A 109 -16.13 -10.53 1.28
N ALA A 110 -15.75 -11.79 1.46
CA ALA A 110 -16.65 -12.90 1.24
C ALA A 110 -17.91 -12.73 2.08
N ALA A 111 -19.07 -13.14 1.56
CA ALA A 111 -20.32 -13.13 2.31
C ALA A 111 -20.21 -14.08 3.53
N GLY A 112 -19.84 -13.54 4.69
CA GLY A 112 -19.71 -14.29 5.94
C GLY A 112 -21.07 -14.58 6.57
N PRO A 113 -21.18 -15.63 7.41
CA PRO A 113 -22.40 -15.88 8.18
C PRO A 113 -22.68 -14.68 9.08
N GLY A 114 -23.82 -14.03 8.85
CA GLY A 114 -24.18 -12.72 9.42
C GLY A 114 -23.81 -12.56 10.90
N GLY A 115 -22.87 -11.65 11.18
CA GLY A 115 -22.25 -11.51 12.49
C GLY A 115 -21.71 -10.10 12.80
N ARG A 116 -22.62 -9.19 13.13
CA ARG A 116 -22.54 -8.09 14.13
C ARG A 116 -21.35 -7.09 14.19
N LYS A 117 -20.27 -7.18 13.42
CA LYS A 117 -19.29 -6.08 13.31
C LYS A 117 -19.57 -5.25 12.05
N PRO A 118 -19.41 -3.92 12.08
CA PRO A 118 -19.39 -3.13 10.86
C PRO A 118 -18.20 -3.61 10.01
N GLN A 119 -18.50 -4.32 8.93
CA GLN A 119 -17.56 -4.76 7.92
C GLN A 119 -17.61 -3.75 6.77
N ALA A 120 -16.46 -3.42 6.19
CA ALA A 120 -16.43 -2.59 5.00
C ALA A 120 -17.17 -3.29 3.85
N ASP A 121 -17.87 -2.52 3.01
CA ASP A 121 -18.45 -3.04 1.76
C ASP A 121 -17.34 -3.55 0.84
N PHE A 122 -16.18 -2.88 0.86
CA PHE A 122 -14.92 -3.28 0.25
C PHE A 122 -13.76 -2.46 0.82
N THR A 123 -12.53 -2.88 0.53
CA THR A 123 -11.32 -2.11 0.78
C THR A 123 -10.66 -1.79 -0.55
N ALA A 124 -10.44 -0.50 -0.84
CA ALA A 124 -9.62 -0.12 -1.98
C ALA A 124 -8.14 -0.19 -1.58
N LEU A 125 -7.33 -0.74 -2.47
CA LEU A 125 -5.90 -0.97 -2.28
C LEU A 125 -5.15 -0.13 -3.32
N LEU A 126 -4.34 0.83 -2.86
CA LEU A 126 -3.38 1.53 -3.71
C LEU A 126 -2.01 0.96 -3.38
N LEU A 127 -1.53 0.07 -4.25
CA LEU A 127 -0.29 -0.66 -4.05
C LEU A 127 0.81 -0.02 -4.91
N VAL A 128 1.99 0.16 -4.33
CA VAL A 128 3.21 0.59 -5.01
C VAL A 128 4.28 -0.48 -4.80
N LEU A 129 4.85 -0.96 -5.88
CA LEU A 129 6.00 -1.85 -5.91
C LEU A 129 7.25 -1.03 -6.23
N ILE A 130 8.29 -1.13 -5.42
CA ILE A 130 9.63 -0.58 -5.68
C ILE A 130 10.61 -1.75 -5.80
N ARG A 131 11.32 -1.86 -6.91
CA ARG A 131 12.17 -3.02 -7.21
C ARG A 131 13.65 -2.70 -7.01
N LEU A 132 14.26 -3.26 -5.97
CA LEU A 132 15.70 -3.14 -5.71
C LEU A 132 16.42 -4.37 -6.29
N VAL A 133 16.80 -4.27 -7.56
CA VAL A 133 17.38 -5.40 -8.32
C VAL A 133 18.69 -5.89 -7.69
N GLU A 134 19.58 -4.97 -7.29
CA GLU A 134 20.89 -5.32 -6.72
C GLU A 134 20.77 -5.99 -5.35
N GLN A 135 19.78 -5.57 -4.55
CA GLN A 135 19.53 -6.08 -3.20
C GLN A 135 18.61 -7.32 -3.19
N LYS A 136 18.11 -7.74 -4.36
CA LYS A 136 17.09 -8.80 -4.49
C LYS A 136 15.90 -8.57 -3.55
N THR A 137 15.48 -7.32 -3.40
CA THR A 137 14.35 -6.93 -2.53
C THR A 137 13.29 -6.23 -3.37
N ASP A 138 12.03 -6.59 -3.15
CA ASP A 138 10.89 -5.79 -3.57
C ASP A 138 10.34 -5.08 -2.30
N ILE A 139 10.04 -3.78 -2.40
CA ILE A 139 9.37 -3.04 -1.33
C ILE A 139 7.93 -2.80 -1.75
N ILE A 140 7.00 -3.27 -0.94
CA ILE A 140 5.57 -3.15 -1.19
C ILE A 140 5.01 -2.08 -0.25
N ILE A 141 4.38 -1.06 -0.84
CA ILE A 141 3.70 -0.02 -0.09
C ILE A 141 2.22 -0.08 -0.43
N THR A 142 1.39 -0.31 0.57
CA THR A 142 -0.06 -0.44 0.38
C THR A 142 -0.79 0.61 1.21
N VAL A 143 -1.57 1.45 0.54
CA VAL A 143 -2.57 2.30 1.20
C VAL A 143 -3.91 1.58 1.15
N ASN A 144 -4.37 1.09 2.31
CA ASN A 144 -5.66 0.44 2.45
C ASN A 144 -6.73 1.47 2.78
N VAL A 145 -7.83 1.47 2.04
CA VAL A 145 -8.93 2.42 2.18
C VAL A 145 -10.25 1.66 2.37
N PRO A 146 -10.62 1.29 3.61
CA PRO A 146 -11.87 0.62 3.90
C PRO A 146 -13.06 1.54 3.63
N HIS A 147 -14.02 1.06 2.84
CA HIS A 147 -15.27 1.75 2.54
C HIS A 147 -16.39 1.17 3.41
N VAL A 148 -16.60 1.76 4.58
CA VAL A 148 -17.58 1.29 5.58
C VAL A 148 -18.98 1.82 5.25
N PRO A 149 -20.04 0.99 5.24
CA PRO A 149 -21.39 1.44 4.93
C PRO A 149 -21.81 2.66 5.79
N GLY A 150 -22.17 3.77 5.12
CA GLY A 150 -22.59 5.02 5.79
C GLY A 150 -21.49 6.03 6.07
N GLU A 151 -20.21 5.64 5.92
CA GLU A 151 -19.03 6.50 6.11
C GLU A 151 -18.47 7.02 4.77
N TYR A 152 -19.08 6.67 3.63
CA TYR A 152 -18.67 7.15 2.31
C TYR A 152 -19.87 7.34 1.36
N PRO A 153 -19.78 8.29 0.40
CA PRO A 153 -20.82 8.51 -0.60
C PRO A 153 -20.79 7.39 -1.65
N LYS A 154 -21.68 6.39 -1.53
CA LYS A 154 -21.71 5.20 -2.40
C LYS A 154 -21.91 5.54 -3.88
N GLU A 155 -22.75 6.53 -4.16
CA GLU A 155 -23.05 7.07 -5.48
C GLU A 155 -21.86 7.77 -6.14
N GLU A 156 -20.83 8.10 -5.37
CA GLU A 156 -19.59 8.67 -5.87
C GLU A 156 -18.53 7.64 -6.22
N VAL A 157 -18.81 6.35 -6.05
CA VAL A 157 -17.87 5.26 -6.31
C VAL A 157 -18.37 4.34 -7.44
N ASP A 158 -17.63 4.35 -8.54
CA ASP A 158 -17.70 3.43 -9.66
C ASP A 158 -16.29 3.30 -10.28
N PHE A 159 -15.55 2.28 -9.85
CA PHE A 159 -14.19 2.01 -10.34
C PHE A 159 -14.16 1.69 -11.84
N ALA A 160 -15.22 1.06 -12.38
CA ALA A 160 -15.30 0.74 -13.81
C ALA A 160 -15.47 2.01 -14.66
N ALA A 161 -16.13 3.04 -14.12
CA ALA A 161 -16.24 4.36 -14.73
C ALA A 161 -15.09 5.33 -14.33
N ALA A 162 -14.01 4.83 -13.71
CA ALA A 162 -12.90 5.64 -13.18
C ALA A 162 -13.32 6.73 -12.19
N LYS A 163 -14.42 6.52 -11.47
CA LYS A 163 -14.95 7.42 -10.43
C LYS A 163 -14.67 6.77 -9.07
N GLN A 164 -13.55 7.07 -8.44
CA GLN A 164 -13.11 6.29 -7.26
C GLN A 164 -13.59 6.87 -5.91
N GLY A 165 -14.13 8.09 -5.93
CA GLY A 165 -14.69 8.76 -4.77
C GLY A 165 -13.64 9.42 -3.86
N PRO A 166 -14.10 10.24 -2.90
CA PRO A 166 -13.23 11.15 -2.15
C PRO A 166 -12.22 10.44 -1.24
N LEU A 167 -12.55 9.25 -0.73
CA LEU A 167 -11.63 8.47 0.11
C LEU A 167 -10.43 7.98 -0.69
N VAL A 168 -10.67 7.50 -1.91
CA VAL A 168 -9.59 7.05 -2.80
C VAL A 168 -8.78 8.25 -3.32
N ASP A 169 -9.42 9.38 -3.60
CA ASP A 169 -8.70 10.62 -3.99
C ASP A 169 -7.75 11.11 -2.87
N ALA A 170 -8.20 11.03 -1.61
CA ALA A 170 -7.36 11.33 -0.46
C ALA A 170 -6.18 10.34 -0.35
N ALA A 171 -6.45 9.04 -0.51
CA ALA A 171 -5.40 8.02 -0.52
C ALA A 171 -4.42 8.18 -1.69
N ALA A 172 -4.88 8.61 -2.86
CA ALA A 172 -4.04 8.93 -4.00
C ALA A 172 -3.09 10.09 -3.69
N THR A 173 -3.55 11.09 -2.93
CA THR A 173 -2.70 12.19 -2.42
C THR A 173 -1.62 11.66 -1.46
N ILE A 174 -1.96 10.71 -0.58
CA ILE A 174 -0.99 10.06 0.31
C ILE A 174 0.04 9.27 -0.51
N LYS A 175 -0.41 8.42 -1.44
CA LYS A 175 0.46 7.66 -2.34
C LYS A 175 1.41 8.58 -3.11
N GLN A 176 0.89 9.68 -3.66
CA GLN A 176 1.69 10.65 -4.39
C GLN A 176 2.76 11.29 -3.50
N ARG A 177 2.41 11.65 -2.26
CA ARG A 177 3.39 12.19 -1.32
C ARG A 177 4.47 11.19 -0.93
N ILE A 178 4.10 9.91 -0.78
CA ILE A 178 5.07 8.82 -0.57
C ILE A 178 6.03 8.75 -1.76
N LEU A 179 5.54 8.73 -3.01
CA LEU A 179 6.40 8.71 -4.20
C LEU A 179 7.35 9.92 -4.30
N GLU A 180 6.94 11.08 -3.80
CA GLU A 180 7.76 12.30 -3.78
C GLU A 180 8.85 12.31 -2.70
N THR A 181 8.65 11.59 -1.59
CA THR A 181 9.44 11.78 -0.37
C THR A 181 10.16 10.52 0.10
N PHE A 182 9.74 9.34 -0.35
CA PHE A 182 10.34 8.06 -0.02
C PHE A 182 11.80 8.02 -0.49
N GLU A 183 12.69 7.66 0.43
CA GLU A 183 14.12 7.65 0.21
C GLU A 183 14.80 6.63 1.12
N ILE A 184 15.64 5.78 0.55
CA ILE A 184 16.53 4.89 1.28
C ILE A 184 17.76 5.70 1.70
N LYS A 185 17.99 5.80 3.00
CA LYS A 185 19.13 6.51 3.61
C LYS A 185 20.29 5.57 3.92
N ASP A 186 19.99 4.33 4.25
CA ASP A 186 20.98 3.30 4.56
C ASP A 186 20.67 2.00 3.82
N PHE A 187 21.48 1.70 2.80
CA PHE A 187 21.39 0.44 2.06
C PHE A 187 21.95 -0.75 2.84
N GLY A 188 22.64 -0.53 3.96
CA GLY A 188 23.06 -1.58 4.89
C GLY A 188 21.88 -2.31 5.55
N LEU A 189 20.66 -1.78 5.40
CA LEU A 189 19.41 -2.47 5.73
C LEU A 189 19.23 -3.78 4.94
N PHE A 190 19.71 -3.81 3.69
CA PHE A 190 19.55 -4.95 2.80
C PHE A 190 20.80 -5.83 2.82
N VAL A 191 20.63 -7.14 3.00
CA VAL A 191 21.73 -8.08 2.89
C VAL A 191 22.13 -8.18 1.42
N SER A 192 23.35 -7.77 1.09
CA SER A 192 23.92 -8.03 -0.23
C SER A 192 24.37 -9.49 -0.28
N GLU A 193 23.76 -10.31 -1.13
CA GLU A 193 24.26 -11.66 -1.43
C GLU A 193 25.43 -11.66 -2.41
#